data_AF-A0A9Q9J5C0-F1
#
_entry.id   AF-A0A9Q9J5C0-F1
#
_cell.length_a   1.000
_cell.length_b   1.000
_cell.length_c   1.000
_cell.angle_alpha   90.00
_cell.angle_beta   90.00
_cell.angle_gamma   90.00
#
_symmetry.space_group_name_H-M   'P 1'
#
loop_
_entity.id
_entity.type
_entity.pdbx_description
1 polymer ?
#
loop_
_entity_poly.entity_id
_entity_poly.type
_entity_poly.pdbx_seq_one_letter_code
_entity_poly.pdbx_strand_id
1 'polypeptide(L)'
;MHPAPAHLLNTEAIELVPAALLRARSNADARQLARATWLLRRKRDGRYLATATVHRVQALVPRLMHEPGIDAALDRLDALAARRWCGDAEPLPLSALHARLAGLGLDAADYARTTQLSIHAEPATLHAAGYDRYRRPLWLSAGAARAWRHLRSAAAGDDIVLDAISGYRSHDYQLGIFERKFARGLTLAQILAVNAAPGFSEHHSGDALDIGTPGEPPAEESFEITPAFAWLRSNAHEFGYRLSYPRNNPHGIVYEPWHWRWSAT
;
A
#
# COMPACT_ATOMS: atom_id res chain seq x y z
N MET A 1 9.71 -5.46 26.59
CA MET A 1 9.82 -5.39 25.11
C MET A 1 8.85 -4.30 24.66
N HIS A 2 9.32 -3.21 24.06
CA HIS A 2 8.40 -2.18 23.57
C HIS A 2 7.53 -2.76 22.44
N PRO A 3 6.22 -2.50 22.42
CA PRO A 3 5.37 -2.96 21.33
C PRO A 3 5.90 -2.36 20.01
N ALA A 4 5.97 -3.19 18.96
CA ALA A 4 6.34 -2.71 17.64
C ALA A 4 5.34 -1.62 17.19
N PRO A 5 5.81 -0.55 16.53
CA PRO A 5 4.89 0.45 16.00
C PRO A 5 3.84 -0.21 15.09
N ALA A 6 2.57 0.14 15.29
CA ALA A 6 1.48 -0.34 14.45
C ALA A 6 1.28 0.52 13.19
N HIS A 7 2.29 1.30 12.81
CA HIS A 7 2.20 2.32 11.76
C HIS A 7 3.35 2.18 10.77
N LEU A 8 3.08 2.56 9.53
CA LEU A 8 4.08 2.89 8.52
C LEU A 8 4.04 4.41 8.36
N LEU A 9 5.19 5.07 8.58
CA LEU A 9 5.30 6.50 8.31
C LEU A 9 5.84 6.70 6.92
N ASN A 10 5.11 7.49 6.15
CA ASN A 10 5.33 7.61 4.73
C ASN A 10 5.95 8.97 4.39
N THR A 11 6.80 8.97 3.36
CA THR A 11 7.34 10.16 2.69
C THR A 11 7.38 9.91 1.19
N GLU A 12 7.69 10.89 0.36
CA GLU A 12 7.69 10.72 -1.10
C GLU A 12 8.63 9.59 -1.60
N ALA A 13 9.77 9.35 -0.93
CA ALA A 13 10.79 8.40 -1.42
C ALA A 13 11.20 7.31 -0.42
N ILE A 14 11.01 7.54 0.89
CA ILE A 14 11.46 6.62 1.95
C ILE A 14 10.32 6.36 2.94
N GLU A 15 10.05 5.09 3.19
CA GLU A 15 9.11 4.64 4.21
C GLU A 15 9.86 4.33 5.51
N LEU A 16 9.29 4.72 6.66
CA LEU A 16 9.71 4.21 7.95
C LEU A 16 8.75 3.08 8.33
N VAL A 17 9.24 1.84 8.25
CA VAL A 17 8.48 0.64 8.62
C VAL A 17 8.95 0.10 9.96
N PRO A 18 8.11 -0.59 10.74
CA PRO A 18 8.54 -1.21 11.99
C PRO A 18 9.70 -2.20 11.77
N ALA A 19 10.77 -2.08 12.57
CA ALA A 19 11.95 -2.92 12.42
C ALA A 19 11.66 -4.42 12.63
N ALA A 20 10.67 -4.73 13.46
CA ALA A 20 10.21 -6.09 13.73
C ALA A 20 9.69 -6.83 12.49
N LEU A 21 9.41 -6.13 11.39
CA LEU A 21 8.94 -6.74 10.15
C LEU A 21 10.07 -7.36 9.32
N LEU A 22 11.33 -7.00 9.60
CA LEU A 22 12.46 -7.61 8.94
C LEU A 22 12.99 -8.80 9.74
N ARG A 23 13.08 -9.95 9.08
CA ARG A 23 13.81 -11.10 9.61
C ARG A 23 15.31 -10.88 9.43
N ALA A 24 16.06 -11.06 10.50
CA ALA A 24 17.52 -11.02 10.47
C ALA A 24 18.09 -12.13 9.58
N ARG A 25 19.17 -11.83 8.85
CA ARG A 25 19.89 -12.81 8.01
C ARG A 25 21.21 -13.26 8.65
N SER A 26 21.65 -12.58 9.70
CA SER A 26 22.85 -12.87 10.47
C SER A 26 22.68 -12.50 11.96
N ASN A 27 23.59 -12.98 12.82
CA ASN A 27 23.62 -12.58 14.24
C ASN A 27 23.94 -11.09 14.43
N ALA A 28 24.66 -10.46 13.49
CA ALA A 28 24.89 -9.02 13.51
C ALA A 28 23.59 -8.27 13.20
N ASP A 29 22.88 -8.68 12.15
CA ASP A 29 21.59 -8.12 11.76
C ASP A 29 20.57 -8.26 12.89
N ALA A 30 20.52 -9.44 13.53
CA ALA A 30 19.61 -9.71 14.64
C ALA A 30 19.83 -8.75 15.81
N ARG A 31 21.10 -8.51 16.18
CA ARG A 31 21.44 -7.55 17.25
C ARG A 31 21.08 -6.11 16.88
N GLN A 32 21.25 -5.74 15.61
CA GLN A 32 20.91 -4.40 15.14
C GLN A 32 19.38 -4.20 15.10
N LEU A 33 18.63 -5.15 14.54
CA LEU A 33 17.18 -5.12 14.47
C LEU A 33 16.52 -5.16 15.85
N ALA A 34 17.06 -5.94 16.80
CA ALA A 34 16.55 -6.01 18.16
C ALA A 34 16.63 -4.66 18.91
N ARG A 35 17.50 -3.74 18.48
CA ARG A 35 17.66 -2.41 19.06
C ARG A 35 16.93 -1.32 18.27
N ALA A 36 16.41 -1.66 17.10
CA ALA A 36 15.75 -0.72 16.21
C ALA A 36 14.24 -0.72 16.43
N THR A 37 13.63 0.45 16.30
CA THR A 37 12.17 0.61 16.26
C THR A 37 11.69 0.67 14.81
N TRP A 38 12.48 1.30 13.95
CA TRP A 38 12.16 1.60 12.57
C TRP A 38 13.24 1.11 11.61
N LEU A 39 12.81 0.86 10.38
CA LEU A 39 13.64 0.65 9.20
C LEU A 39 13.29 1.71 8.18
N LEU A 40 14.30 2.42 7.67
CA LEU A 40 14.14 3.30 6.53
C LEU A 40 14.24 2.43 5.27
N ARG A 41 13.18 2.38 4.49
CA ARG A 41 13.05 1.58 3.27
C ARG A 41 12.82 2.50 2.08
N ARG A 42 13.68 2.42 1.07
CA ARG A 42 13.51 3.17 -0.18
C ARG A 42 12.32 2.60 -0.96
N LYS A 43 11.40 3.45 -1.42
CA LYS A 43 10.18 3.01 -2.10
C LYS A 43 10.43 2.35 -3.45
N ARG A 44 11.26 2.98 -4.30
CA ARG A 44 11.48 2.55 -5.69
C ARG A 44 11.94 1.11 -5.86
N ASP A 45 12.74 0.60 -4.91
CA ASP A 45 13.39 -0.73 -5.02
C ASP A 45 13.28 -1.57 -3.74
N GLY A 46 12.66 -1.03 -2.69
CA GLY A 46 12.49 -1.70 -1.40
C GLY A 46 13.77 -1.90 -0.60
N ARG A 47 14.88 -1.26 -0.97
CA ARG A 47 16.15 -1.39 -0.26
C ARG A 47 16.06 -0.76 1.13
N TYR A 48 16.50 -1.50 2.15
CA TYR A 48 16.69 -0.95 3.49
C TYR A 48 17.94 -0.08 3.54
N LEU A 49 17.77 1.17 3.98
CA LEU A 49 18.79 2.21 4.00
C LEU A 49 19.41 2.39 5.38
N ALA A 50 18.60 2.26 6.43
CA ALA A 50 19.04 2.42 7.81
C ALA A 50 18.10 1.70 8.78
N THR A 51 18.62 1.36 9.96
CA THR A 51 17.80 1.08 11.15
C THR A 51 17.74 2.31 12.02
N ALA A 52 16.62 2.57 12.69
CA ALA A 52 16.47 3.75 13.53
C ALA A 52 15.69 3.47 14.83
N THR A 53 16.02 4.25 15.85
CA THR A 53 15.15 4.59 16.99
C THR A 53 14.80 6.06 16.87
N VAL A 54 13.89 6.59 17.70
CA VAL A 54 13.58 8.03 17.72
C VAL A 54 14.77 8.93 18.09
N HIS A 55 15.90 8.38 18.55
CA HIS A 55 17.08 9.16 18.95
C HIS A 55 18.35 8.83 18.16
N ARG A 56 18.32 7.81 17.31
CA ARG A 56 19.52 7.31 16.63
C ARG A 56 19.17 6.65 15.31
N VAL A 57 19.90 7.02 14.27
CA VAL A 57 19.88 6.38 12.96
C VAL A 57 21.22 5.67 12.72
N GLN A 58 21.16 4.43 12.26
CA GLN A 58 22.33 3.63 11.91
C GLN A 58 22.20 3.21 10.44
N ALA A 59 23.09 3.72 9.59
CA ALA A 59 23.10 3.44 8.17
C ALA A 59 23.39 1.96 7.87
N LEU A 60 22.70 1.42 6.87
CA LEU A 60 22.94 0.12 6.24
C LEU A 60 23.54 0.26 4.83
N VAL A 61 23.61 1.49 4.32
CA VAL A 61 24.18 1.81 3.00
C VAL A 61 25.24 2.89 3.14
N PRO A 62 26.25 2.91 2.24
CA PRO A 62 27.18 4.03 2.17
C PRO A 62 26.43 5.30 1.75
N ARG A 63 26.89 6.46 2.24
CA ARG A 63 26.34 7.78 1.87
C ARG A 63 24.83 7.94 2.10
N LEU A 64 24.28 7.38 3.19
CA LEU A 64 22.86 7.52 3.57
C LEU A 64 22.32 8.95 3.40
N MET A 65 23.09 9.97 3.79
CA MET A 65 22.68 11.38 3.70
C MET A 65 22.54 11.93 2.26
N HIS A 66 22.92 11.16 1.24
CA HIS A 66 22.72 11.51 -0.17
C HIS A 66 21.52 10.77 -0.78
N GLU A 67 20.81 9.96 0.00
CA GLU A 67 19.63 9.25 -0.48
C GLU A 67 18.48 10.22 -0.74
N PRO A 68 17.83 10.16 -1.91
CA PRO A 68 16.65 10.99 -2.18
C PRO A 68 15.57 10.80 -1.10
N GLY A 69 15.11 11.91 -0.52
CA GLY A 69 14.10 11.92 0.53
C GLY A 69 14.60 11.57 1.93
N ILE A 70 15.91 11.48 2.17
CA ILE A 70 16.46 11.20 3.51
C ILE A 70 16.07 12.29 4.53
N ASP A 71 16.12 13.56 4.15
CA ASP A 71 15.79 14.67 5.06
C ASP A 71 14.34 14.56 5.52
N ALA A 72 13.39 14.34 4.60
CA ALA A 72 11.99 14.12 4.95
C ALA A 72 11.77 12.89 5.87
N ALA A 73 12.56 11.82 5.69
CA ALA A 73 12.49 10.65 6.54
C ALA A 73 13.03 10.93 7.95
N LEU A 74 14.09 11.73 8.07
CA LEU A 74 14.65 12.17 9.36
C LEU A 74 13.70 13.13 10.07
N ASP A 75 13.10 14.09 9.35
CA ASP A 75 12.09 15.01 9.90
C ASP A 75 10.90 14.24 10.50
N ARG A 76 10.44 13.16 9.82
CA ARG A 76 9.38 12.28 10.36
C ARG A 76 9.81 11.57 11.64
N LEU A 77 11.07 11.15 11.73
CA LEU A 77 11.62 10.50 12.93
C LEU A 77 11.74 11.49 14.10
N ASP A 78 12.18 12.71 13.83
CA ASP A 78 12.31 13.78 14.83
C ASP A 78 10.93 14.23 15.34
N ALA A 79 9.93 14.29 14.46
CA ALA A 79 8.54 14.56 14.86
C ALA A 79 7.99 13.51 15.84
N LEU A 80 8.37 12.23 15.68
CA LEU A 80 8.04 11.18 16.65
C LEU A 80 8.75 11.41 17.99
N ALA A 81 10.05 11.74 17.95
CA ALA A 81 10.86 11.96 19.15
C ALA A 81 10.31 13.11 19.99
N ALA A 82 9.87 14.18 19.32
CA ALA A 82 9.29 15.36 19.94
C ALA A 82 7.83 15.17 20.39
N ARG A 83 7.23 13.98 20.20
CA ARG A 83 5.80 13.70 20.44
C ARG A 83 4.87 14.70 19.73
N ARG A 84 5.31 15.24 18.59
CA ARG A 84 4.55 16.19 17.76
C ARG A 84 3.72 15.50 16.69
N TRP A 85 3.83 14.17 16.60
CA TRP A 85 3.07 13.37 15.66
C TRP A 85 1.60 13.29 16.07
N CYS A 86 0.72 13.89 15.26
CA CYS A 86 -0.70 13.59 15.23
C CYS A 86 -0.92 12.44 14.25
N GLY A 87 -1.72 11.43 14.61
CA GLY A 87 -1.89 10.19 13.85
C GLY A 87 -2.25 10.39 12.38
N ASP A 88 -3.02 11.43 12.10
CA ASP A 88 -3.51 11.79 10.77
C ASP A 88 -2.73 12.98 10.22
N ALA A 89 -1.58 12.70 9.60
CA ALA A 89 -0.84 13.70 8.85
C ALA A 89 -1.47 13.91 7.47
N GLU A 90 -1.40 15.14 6.95
CA GLU A 90 -1.81 15.48 5.60
C GLU A 90 -1.25 14.50 4.56
N PRO A 91 -2.02 14.14 3.51
CA PRO A 91 -1.51 13.31 2.43
C PRO A 91 -0.23 13.87 1.80
N LEU A 92 0.60 12.98 1.26
CA LEU A 92 1.84 13.35 0.58
C LEU A 92 1.56 14.22 -0.64
N PRO A 93 2.45 15.19 -0.95
CA PRO A 93 2.27 16.06 -2.11
C PRO A 93 2.31 15.28 -3.42
N LEU A 94 1.61 15.79 -4.43
CA LEU A 94 1.49 15.17 -5.77
C LEU A 94 2.57 15.64 -6.76
N SER A 95 3.53 16.46 -6.33
CA SER A 95 4.60 17.00 -7.18
C SER A 95 5.39 15.88 -7.88
N ALA A 96 5.82 14.86 -7.14
CA ALA A 96 6.52 13.71 -7.72
C ALA A 96 5.64 12.89 -8.66
N LEU A 97 4.32 12.88 -8.46
CA LEU A 97 3.39 12.15 -9.31
C LEU A 97 3.34 12.73 -10.73
N HIS A 98 3.24 14.05 -10.87
CA HIS A 98 3.17 14.70 -12.19
C HIS A 98 4.41 14.39 -13.05
N ALA A 99 5.60 14.40 -12.45
CA ALA A 99 6.84 14.05 -13.14
C ALA A 99 6.83 12.59 -13.64
N ARG A 100 6.27 11.66 -12.87
CA ARG A 100 6.16 10.24 -13.24
C ARG A 100 5.19 10.01 -14.38
N LEU A 101 4.02 10.67 -14.35
CA LEU A 101 3.03 10.59 -15.42
C LEU A 101 3.58 11.15 -16.73
N ALA A 102 4.26 12.29 -16.67
CA ALA A 102 4.95 12.86 -17.84
C ALA A 102 6.00 11.89 -18.43
N GLY A 103 6.75 11.19 -17.58
CA GLY A 103 7.70 10.16 -18.01
C GLY A 103 7.06 8.95 -18.70
N LEU A 104 5.77 8.69 -18.47
CA LEU A 104 4.98 7.67 -19.16
C LEU A 104 4.29 8.20 -20.42
N GLY A 105 4.43 9.50 -20.74
CA GLY A 105 3.69 10.15 -21.82
C GLY A 105 2.20 10.33 -21.52
N LEU A 106 1.82 10.37 -20.25
CA LEU A 106 0.43 10.54 -19.81
C LEU A 106 0.16 11.96 -19.32
N ASP A 107 -0.86 12.60 -19.88
CA ASP A 107 -1.46 13.80 -19.31
C ASP A 107 -2.48 13.40 -18.24
N ALA A 108 -2.29 13.90 -17.00
CA ALA A 108 -3.12 13.51 -15.87
C ALA A 108 -4.58 13.93 -16.05
N ALA A 109 -4.84 15.11 -16.62
CA ALA A 109 -6.19 15.64 -16.77
C ALA A 109 -6.97 14.90 -17.86
N ASP A 110 -6.33 14.60 -18.99
CA ASP A 110 -6.91 13.77 -20.05
C ASP A 110 -7.17 12.34 -19.57
N TYR A 111 -6.22 11.74 -18.86
CA TYR A 111 -6.39 10.40 -18.31
C TYR A 111 -7.53 10.34 -17.29
N ALA A 112 -7.63 11.32 -16.39
CA ALA A 112 -8.73 11.43 -15.44
C ALA A 112 -10.09 11.58 -16.14
N ARG A 113 -10.16 12.41 -17.19
CA ARG A 113 -11.40 12.63 -17.94
C ARG A 113 -11.85 11.39 -18.71
N THR A 114 -10.92 10.70 -19.36
CA THR A 114 -11.22 9.52 -20.20
C THR A 114 -11.58 8.30 -19.38
N THR A 115 -10.95 8.10 -18.23
CA THR A 115 -11.17 6.93 -17.36
C THR A 115 -12.12 7.21 -16.19
N GLN A 116 -12.46 8.47 -15.93
CA GLN A 116 -13.20 8.89 -14.73
C GLN A 116 -12.54 8.45 -13.40
N LEU A 117 -11.26 8.04 -13.44
CA LEU A 117 -10.49 7.73 -12.25
C LEU A 117 -10.03 9.03 -11.57
N SER A 118 -10.01 9.00 -10.25
CA SER A 118 -9.53 10.12 -9.45
C SER A 118 -8.05 9.98 -9.12
N ILE A 119 -7.38 11.11 -8.92
CA ILE A 119 -6.02 11.11 -8.38
C ILE A 119 -6.07 10.83 -6.88
N HIS A 120 -5.22 9.92 -6.43
CA HIS A 120 -5.05 9.52 -5.05
C HIS A 120 -3.65 9.89 -4.55
N ALA A 121 -3.59 10.89 -3.68
CA ALA A 121 -2.42 11.15 -2.87
C ALA A 121 -2.17 9.99 -1.90
N GLU A 122 -0.90 9.74 -1.59
CA GLU A 122 -0.56 8.71 -0.63
C GLU A 122 -0.73 9.24 0.81
N PRO A 123 -1.27 8.44 1.76
CA PRO A 123 -1.29 8.84 3.16
C PRO A 123 0.13 9.00 3.73
N ALA A 124 0.34 10.05 4.53
CA ALA A 124 1.59 10.22 5.28
C ALA A 124 1.74 9.22 6.45
N THR A 125 0.65 8.58 6.86
CA THR A 125 0.60 7.51 7.86
C THR A 125 -0.32 6.39 7.37
N LEU A 126 0.12 5.14 7.51
CA LEU A 126 -0.71 3.95 7.33
C LEU A 126 -0.71 3.11 8.61
N HIS A 127 -1.77 2.32 8.78
CA HIS A 127 -1.99 1.47 9.94
C HIS A 127 -1.83 0.00 9.57
N ALA A 128 -1.24 -0.76 10.48
CA ALA A 128 -1.11 -2.20 10.35
C ALA A 128 -2.50 -2.86 10.35
N ALA A 129 -2.76 -3.67 9.33
CA ALA A 129 -4.02 -4.37 9.10
C ALA A 129 -3.84 -5.90 9.11
N GLY A 130 -2.73 -6.37 9.71
CA GLY A 130 -2.34 -7.78 9.75
C GLY A 130 -1.32 -8.13 8.67
N TYR A 131 -1.49 -9.29 8.06
CA TYR A 131 -0.63 -9.79 6.98
C TYR A 131 -1.47 -10.21 5.80
N ASP A 132 -0.93 -10.04 4.60
CA ASP A 132 -1.49 -10.65 3.40
C ASP A 132 -1.22 -12.18 3.36
N ARG A 133 -1.79 -12.87 2.37
CA ARG A 133 -1.63 -14.31 2.17
C ARG A 133 -0.18 -14.75 1.96
N TYR A 134 0.69 -13.84 1.57
CA TYR A 134 2.14 -14.07 1.40
C TYR A 134 2.94 -13.74 2.66
N ARG A 135 2.27 -13.50 3.80
CA ARG A 135 2.87 -13.13 5.09
C ARG A 135 3.63 -11.80 5.03
N ARG A 136 3.30 -10.93 4.08
CA ARG A 136 3.81 -9.56 4.04
C ARG A 136 2.91 -8.66 4.88
N PRO A 137 3.46 -7.64 5.55
CA PRO A 137 2.67 -6.71 6.37
C PRO A 137 1.63 -6.00 5.50
N LEU A 138 0.38 -5.98 5.97
CA LEU A 138 -0.72 -5.29 5.29
C LEU A 138 -0.87 -3.89 5.88
N TRP A 139 -0.88 -2.88 5.00
CA TRP A 139 -1.01 -1.48 5.37
C TRP A 139 -2.26 -0.89 4.73
N LEU A 140 -3.06 -0.18 5.53
CA LEU A 140 -4.28 0.50 5.08
C LEU A 140 -4.40 1.87 5.79
N SER A 141 -5.30 2.73 5.33
CA SER A 141 -5.69 3.92 6.08
C SER A 141 -6.28 3.52 7.45
N ALA A 142 -6.36 4.45 8.40
CA ALA A 142 -6.88 4.17 9.73
C ALA A 142 -8.32 3.61 9.70
N GLY A 143 -9.17 4.20 8.84
CA GLY A 143 -10.56 3.80 8.67
C GLY A 143 -10.67 2.43 8.02
N ALA A 144 -10.00 2.22 6.89
CA ALA A 144 -9.99 0.94 6.19
C ALA A 144 -9.40 -0.17 7.06
N ALA A 145 -8.34 0.07 7.83
CA ALA A 145 -7.77 -0.92 8.76
C ALA A 145 -8.75 -1.36 9.87
N ARG A 146 -9.59 -0.45 10.37
CA ARG A 146 -10.65 -0.78 11.33
C ARG A 146 -11.77 -1.58 10.65
N ALA A 147 -12.27 -1.08 9.52
CA ALA A 147 -13.32 -1.71 8.75
C ALA A 147 -12.93 -3.13 8.32
N TRP A 148 -11.71 -3.33 7.84
CA TRP A 148 -11.19 -4.64 7.44
C TRP A 148 -11.22 -5.65 8.59
N ARG A 149 -10.84 -5.26 9.80
CA ARG A 149 -10.89 -6.15 10.97
C ARG A 149 -12.31 -6.57 11.31
N HIS A 150 -13.26 -5.64 11.23
CA HIS A 150 -14.67 -5.94 11.47
C HIS A 150 -15.26 -6.82 10.37
N LEU A 151 -14.99 -6.51 9.09
CA LEU A 151 -15.41 -7.30 7.93
C LEU A 151 -14.96 -8.76 8.05
N ARG A 152 -13.66 -8.99 8.34
CA ARG A 152 -13.13 -10.34 8.54
C ARG A 152 -13.74 -11.06 9.73
N SER A 153 -13.99 -10.34 10.83
CA SER A 153 -14.56 -10.94 12.04
C SER A 153 -16.01 -11.37 11.81
N ALA A 154 -16.78 -10.57 11.07
CA ALA A 154 -18.16 -10.91 10.70
C ALA A 154 -18.18 -12.10 9.74
N ALA A 155 -17.36 -12.06 8.68
CA ALA A 155 -17.23 -13.19 7.75
C ALA A 155 -16.87 -14.49 8.47
N ALA A 156 -15.92 -14.43 9.41
CA ALA A 156 -15.53 -15.60 10.20
C ALA A 156 -16.65 -16.13 11.11
N GLY A 157 -17.57 -15.26 11.57
CA GLY A 157 -18.76 -15.67 12.31
C GLY A 157 -19.77 -16.46 11.47
N ASP A 158 -19.71 -16.30 10.15
CA ASP A 158 -20.52 -17.03 9.16
C ASP A 158 -19.73 -18.15 8.46
N ASP A 159 -18.64 -18.62 9.08
CA ASP A 159 -17.73 -19.65 8.54
C ASP A 159 -17.09 -19.29 7.18
N ILE A 160 -17.01 -17.99 6.86
CA ILE A 160 -16.35 -17.46 5.66
C ILE A 160 -14.96 -16.93 6.01
N VAL A 161 -13.92 -17.50 5.38
CA VAL A 161 -12.55 -17.03 5.55
C VAL A 161 -12.19 -16.03 4.44
N LEU A 162 -11.90 -14.80 4.83
CA LEU A 162 -11.34 -13.77 3.95
C LEU A 162 -9.84 -13.60 4.23
N ASP A 163 -9.05 -13.61 3.16
CA ASP A 163 -7.64 -13.22 3.19
C ASP A 163 -7.37 -11.97 2.36
N ALA A 164 -6.31 -11.25 2.71
CA ALA A 164 -5.84 -10.11 1.94
C ALA A 164 -4.79 -10.56 0.94
N ILE A 165 -4.86 -10.08 -0.30
CA ILE A 165 -3.86 -10.30 -1.34
C ILE A 165 -2.91 -9.10 -1.40
N SER A 166 -3.46 -7.88 -1.41
CA SER A 166 -2.69 -6.63 -1.49
C SER A 166 -3.48 -5.46 -0.88
N GLY A 167 -2.78 -4.51 -0.24
CA GLY A 167 -3.36 -3.31 0.38
C GLY A 167 -2.74 -2.04 -0.19
N TYR A 168 -2.27 -1.12 0.66
CA TYR A 168 -1.59 0.08 0.20
C TYR A 168 -0.43 -0.21 -0.77
N ARG A 169 -0.34 0.63 -1.80
CA ARG A 169 0.69 0.59 -2.84
C ARG A 169 1.15 2.01 -3.14
N SER A 170 2.46 2.28 -3.06
CA SER A 170 2.99 3.61 -3.42
C SER A 170 2.94 3.88 -4.93
N HIS A 171 3.01 5.15 -5.32
CA HIS A 171 3.19 5.59 -6.70
C HIS A 171 4.47 5.00 -7.31
N ASP A 172 5.55 4.93 -6.53
CA ASP A 172 6.81 4.28 -6.90
C ASP A 172 6.63 2.79 -7.21
N TYR A 173 5.91 2.07 -6.35
CA TYR A 173 5.65 0.65 -6.56
C TYR A 173 4.83 0.44 -7.84
N GLN A 174 3.81 1.26 -8.07
CA GLN A 174 2.97 1.19 -9.26
C GLN A 174 3.79 1.49 -10.52
N LEU A 175 4.69 2.48 -10.49
CA LEU A 175 5.62 2.74 -11.60
C LEU A 175 6.52 1.52 -11.87
N GLY A 176 7.03 0.86 -10.82
CA GLY A 176 7.79 -0.37 -10.99
C GLY A 176 7.00 -1.52 -11.64
N ILE A 177 5.67 -1.58 -11.47
CA ILE A 177 4.82 -2.54 -12.22
C ILE A 177 4.88 -2.22 -13.72
N PHE A 178 4.75 -0.93 -14.08
CA PHE A 178 4.80 -0.48 -15.47
C PHE A 178 6.15 -0.81 -16.10
N GLU A 179 7.26 -0.46 -15.43
CA GLU A 179 8.62 -0.75 -15.90
C GLU A 179 8.82 -2.25 -16.17
N ARG A 180 8.37 -3.13 -15.27
CA ARG A 180 8.45 -4.59 -15.48
C ARG A 180 7.59 -5.07 -16.65
N LYS A 181 6.43 -4.46 -16.90
CA LYS A 181 5.56 -4.82 -18.02
C LYS A 181 6.13 -4.31 -19.35
N PHE A 182 6.71 -3.12 -19.39
CA PHE A 182 7.46 -2.65 -20.56
C PHE A 182 8.65 -3.55 -20.87
N ALA A 183 9.40 -3.99 -19.86
CA ALA A 183 10.50 -4.95 -20.03
C ALA A 183 10.04 -6.32 -20.57
N ARG A 184 8.74 -6.65 -20.42
CA ARG A 184 8.10 -7.84 -21.00
C ARG A 184 7.50 -7.59 -22.39
N GLY A 185 7.66 -6.39 -22.95
CA GLY A 185 7.19 -6.03 -24.29
C GLY A 185 5.73 -5.57 -24.36
N LEU A 186 5.07 -5.30 -23.23
CA LEU A 186 3.70 -4.78 -23.24
C LEU A 186 3.70 -3.29 -23.61
N THR A 187 2.71 -2.88 -24.40
CA THR A 187 2.48 -1.46 -24.70
C THR A 187 1.80 -0.73 -23.54
N LEU A 188 1.89 0.59 -23.50
CA LEU A 188 1.22 1.40 -22.48
C LEU A 188 -0.30 1.11 -22.45
N ALA A 189 -0.95 1.02 -23.61
CA ALA A 189 -2.38 0.70 -23.70
C ALA A 189 -2.72 -0.68 -23.09
N GLN A 190 -1.89 -1.71 -23.35
CA GLN A 190 -2.08 -3.04 -22.76
C GLN A 190 -1.90 -3.03 -21.24
N ILE A 191 -0.97 -2.21 -20.73
CA ILE A 191 -0.77 -2.05 -19.29
C ILE A 191 -1.99 -1.35 -18.67
N LEU A 192 -2.45 -0.25 -19.27
CA LEU A 192 -3.55 0.57 -18.76
C LEU A 192 -4.90 -0.14 -18.75
N ALA A 193 -5.09 -1.16 -19.58
CA ALA A 193 -6.30 -2.00 -19.56
C ALA A 193 -6.47 -2.81 -18.26
N VAL A 194 -5.36 -3.15 -17.60
CA VAL A 194 -5.35 -4.03 -16.41
C VAL A 194 -4.71 -3.37 -15.18
N ASN A 195 -4.19 -2.16 -15.31
CA ASN A 195 -3.62 -1.41 -14.21
C ASN A 195 -3.86 0.09 -14.41
N ALA A 196 -4.48 0.73 -13.42
CA ALA A 196 -4.51 2.19 -13.37
C ALA A 196 -3.08 2.77 -13.38
N ALA A 197 -2.93 3.94 -14.03
CA ALA A 197 -1.68 4.69 -14.01
C ALA A 197 -1.25 5.02 -12.57
N PRO A 198 0.06 5.24 -12.31
CA PRO A 198 0.51 5.80 -11.04
C PRO A 198 -0.32 7.03 -10.68
N GLY A 199 -0.75 7.14 -9.42
CA GLY A 199 -1.63 8.21 -8.95
C GLY A 199 -3.12 7.95 -9.15
N PHE A 200 -3.52 7.04 -10.05
CA PHE A 200 -4.93 6.72 -10.32
C PHE A 200 -5.36 5.36 -9.77
N SER A 201 -4.44 4.58 -9.18
CA SER A 201 -4.82 3.37 -8.45
C SER A 201 -5.41 3.73 -7.08
N GLU A 202 -6.58 3.16 -6.78
CA GLU A 202 -7.20 3.33 -5.47
C GLU A 202 -6.31 2.80 -4.31
N HIS A 203 -5.40 1.86 -4.55
CA HIS A 203 -4.44 1.39 -3.54
C HIS A 203 -3.51 2.48 -3.01
N HIS A 204 -3.32 3.57 -3.75
CA HIS A 204 -2.52 4.71 -3.28
C HIS A 204 -3.12 5.36 -2.04
N SER A 205 -4.45 5.40 -1.95
CA SER A 205 -5.17 5.98 -0.80
C SER A 205 -5.00 5.20 0.51
N GLY A 206 -4.58 3.93 0.42
CA GLY A 206 -4.65 3.01 1.55
C GLY A 206 -6.07 2.54 1.89
N ASP A 207 -7.09 2.92 1.12
CA ASP A 207 -8.47 2.50 1.33
C ASP A 207 -8.87 1.27 0.50
N ALA A 208 -8.10 0.93 -0.52
CA ALA A 208 -8.34 -0.25 -1.36
C ALA A 208 -7.60 -1.49 -0.87
N LEU A 209 -8.27 -2.63 -1.03
CA LEU A 209 -7.81 -3.94 -0.62
C LEU A 209 -8.21 -4.97 -1.68
N ASP A 210 -7.25 -5.79 -2.08
CA ASP A 210 -7.53 -7.01 -2.84
C ASP A 210 -7.86 -8.13 -1.85
N ILE A 211 -9.05 -8.70 -1.96
CA ILE A 211 -9.57 -9.74 -1.07
C ILE A 211 -9.66 -11.06 -1.83
N GLY A 212 -9.24 -12.14 -1.17
CA GLY A 212 -9.38 -13.50 -1.66
C GLY A 212 -9.90 -14.45 -0.57
N THR A 213 -9.81 -15.74 -0.87
CA THR A 213 -10.14 -16.83 0.05
C THR A 213 -9.11 -17.97 -0.10
N PRO A 214 -8.81 -18.74 0.95
CA PRO A 214 -7.93 -19.90 0.84
C PRO A 214 -8.38 -20.89 -0.24
N GLY A 215 -7.42 -21.48 -0.96
CA GLY A 215 -7.69 -22.44 -2.04
C GLY A 215 -7.87 -21.80 -3.42
N GLU A 216 -8.16 -20.51 -3.49
CA GLU A 216 -8.30 -19.80 -4.76
C GLU A 216 -7.01 -19.12 -5.24
N PRO A 217 -6.78 -19.05 -6.57
CA PRO A 217 -5.78 -18.17 -7.15
C PRO A 217 -5.97 -16.70 -6.73
N PRO A 218 -4.88 -15.97 -6.47
CA PRO A 218 -4.95 -14.56 -6.08
C PRO A 218 -5.27 -13.66 -7.28
N ALA A 219 -6.22 -12.74 -7.11
CA ALA A 219 -6.54 -11.71 -8.10
C ALA A 219 -6.92 -12.29 -9.48
N GLU A 220 -7.76 -13.34 -9.46
CA GLU A 220 -8.32 -13.95 -10.65
C GLU A 220 -9.85 -13.91 -10.62
N GLU A 221 -10.47 -13.96 -11.81
CA GLU A 221 -11.93 -13.93 -11.94
C GLU A 221 -12.62 -15.11 -11.25
N SER A 222 -11.92 -16.25 -11.07
CA SER A 222 -12.46 -17.43 -10.37
C SER A 222 -12.92 -17.13 -8.94
N PHE A 223 -12.41 -16.06 -8.31
CA PHE A 223 -12.88 -15.64 -7.00
C PHE A 223 -14.40 -15.39 -6.97
N GLU A 224 -15.00 -14.97 -8.10
CA GLU A 224 -16.41 -14.60 -8.15
C GLU A 224 -17.39 -15.75 -7.86
N ILE A 225 -16.98 -17.00 -8.13
CA ILE A 225 -17.83 -18.18 -7.94
C ILE A 225 -17.73 -18.75 -6.51
N THR A 226 -16.97 -18.10 -5.63
CA THR A 226 -16.76 -18.58 -4.27
C THR A 226 -17.85 -18.13 -3.28
N PRO A 227 -18.06 -18.90 -2.20
CA PRO A 227 -18.88 -18.45 -1.07
C PRO A 227 -18.40 -17.13 -0.47
N ALA A 228 -17.08 -16.89 -0.46
CA ALA A 228 -16.48 -15.67 0.07
C ALA A 228 -16.90 -14.43 -0.75
N PHE A 229 -16.86 -14.50 -2.08
CA PHE A 229 -17.34 -13.41 -2.93
C PHE A 229 -18.85 -13.18 -2.77
N ALA A 230 -19.64 -14.25 -2.73
CA ALA A 230 -21.09 -14.15 -2.49
C ALA A 230 -21.39 -13.44 -1.15
N TRP A 231 -20.64 -13.78 -0.09
CA TRP A 231 -20.75 -13.12 1.21
C TRP A 231 -20.37 -11.64 1.15
N LEU A 232 -19.28 -11.29 0.47
CA LEU A 232 -18.86 -9.88 0.30
C LEU A 232 -19.92 -9.07 -0.46
N ARG A 233 -20.52 -9.63 -1.50
CA ARG A 233 -21.58 -8.97 -2.28
C ARG A 233 -22.79 -8.59 -1.42
N SER A 234 -23.13 -9.42 -0.44
CA SER A 234 -24.24 -9.15 0.49
C SER A 234 -23.85 -8.23 1.64
N ASN A 235 -22.64 -8.36 2.20
CA ASN A 235 -22.33 -7.77 3.51
C ASN A 235 -21.28 -6.65 3.49
N ALA A 236 -20.41 -6.56 2.48
CA ALA A 236 -19.25 -5.65 2.53
C ALA A 236 -19.62 -4.17 2.69
N HIS A 237 -20.77 -3.77 2.15
CA HIS A 237 -21.29 -2.40 2.23
C HIS A 237 -21.57 -1.95 3.68
N GLU A 238 -21.95 -2.87 4.57
CA GLU A 238 -22.17 -2.59 6.00
C GLU A 238 -20.88 -2.16 6.72
N PHE A 239 -19.72 -2.52 6.14
CA PHE A 239 -18.39 -2.15 6.62
C PHE A 239 -17.77 -1.01 5.79
N GLY A 240 -18.54 -0.40 4.88
CA GLY A 240 -18.09 0.68 4.01
C GLY A 240 -17.24 0.23 2.82
N TYR A 241 -17.19 -1.08 2.52
CA TYR A 241 -16.48 -1.62 1.35
C TYR A 241 -17.41 -1.80 0.16
N ARG A 242 -16.93 -1.41 -1.02
CA ARG A 242 -17.61 -1.62 -2.31
C ARG A 242 -16.66 -2.23 -3.35
N LEU A 243 -17.22 -3.02 -4.26
CA LEU A 243 -16.52 -3.52 -5.43
C LEU A 243 -16.26 -2.36 -6.41
N SER A 244 -15.00 -2.04 -6.71
CA SER A 244 -14.68 -0.86 -7.53
C SER A 244 -14.81 -1.11 -9.03
N TYR A 245 -14.45 -2.30 -9.49
CA TYR A 245 -14.41 -2.63 -10.92
C TYR A 245 -15.33 -3.81 -11.26
N PRO A 246 -16.67 -3.63 -11.20
CA PRO A 246 -17.61 -4.61 -11.75
C PRO A 246 -17.48 -4.71 -13.28
N ARG A 247 -18.11 -5.74 -13.87
CA ARG A 247 -18.28 -5.82 -15.32
C ARG A 247 -18.93 -4.53 -15.84
N ASN A 248 -18.44 -4.02 -16.97
CA ASN A 248 -18.91 -2.78 -17.60
C ASN A 248 -18.74 -1.52 -16.73
N ASN A 249 -17.79 -1.50 -15.79
CA ASN A 249 -17.43 -0.26 -15.10
C ASN A 249 -16.98 0.82 -16.10
N PRO A 250 -17.17 2.11 -15.80
CA PRO A 250 -16.89 3.19 -16.75
C PRO A 250 -15.39 3.51 -16.86
N HIS A 251 -14.54 2.83 -16.09
CA HIS A 251 -13.12 3.18 -15.97
C HIS A 251 -12.24 2.56 -17.05
N GLY A 252 -12.78 1.62 -17.83
CA GLY A 252 -12.00 0.86 -18.81
C GLY A 252 -11.00 -0.12 -18.17
N ILE A 253 -11.07 -0.31 -16.85
CA ILE A 253 -10.36 -1.36 -16.13
C ILE A 253 -11.15 -2.66 -16.31
N VAL A 254 -10.45 -3.77 -16.53
CA VAL A 254 -11.07 -5.11 -16.58
C VAL A 254 -11.84 -5.42 -15.30
N TYR A 255 -12.71 -6.42 -15.36
CA TYR A 255 -13.45 -6.86 -14.17
C TYR A 255 -12.49 -7.42 -13.11
N GLU A 256 -12.60 -6.91 -11.88
CA GLU A 256 -11.75 -7.32 -10.75
C GLU A 256 -12.61 -7.71 -9.53
N PRO A 257 -13.15 -8.95 -9.45
CA PRO A 257 -13.98 -9.39 -8.32
C PRO A 257 -13.28 -9.33 -6.96
N TRP A 258 -11.95 -9.29 -6.97
CA TRP A 258 -11.12 -9.21 -5.78
C TRP A 258 -10.89 -7.78 -5.28
N HIS A 259 -11.16 -6.72 -6.06
CA HIS A 259 -10.76 -5.34 -5.70
C HIS A 259 -11.89 -4.60 -4.99
N TRP A 260 -11.71 -4.34 -3.68
CA TRP A 260 -12.69 -3.67 -2.84
C TRP A 260 -12.12 -2.41 -2.23
N ARG A 261 -12.88 -1.31 -2.28
CA ARG A 261 -12.48 -0.05 -1.69
C ARG A 261 -13.38 0.34 -0.54
N TRP A 262 -12.75 0.75 0.55
CA TRP A 262 -13.40 1.39 1.68
C TRP A 262 -13.68 2.87 1.39
N SER A 263 -14.80 3.36 1.89
CA SER A 263 -15.07 4.79 2.03
C SER A 263 -15.77 5.03 3.35
N ALA A 264 -15.49 6.17 3.99
CA ALA A 264 -16.31 6.62 5.10
C ALA A 264 -17.76 6.81 4.61
N THR A 265 -18.70 6.17 5.30
CA THR A 265 -20.14 6.39 5.16
C THR A 265 -20.56 7.72 5.77
#